data_AF-A0A958GA74-F1
#
_entry.id   AF-A0A958GA74-F1
#
_cell.length_a   1.000
_cell.length_b   1.000
_cell.length_c   1.000
_cell.angle_alpha   90.00
_cell.angle_beta   90.00
_cell.angle_gamma   90.00
#
_symmetry.space_group_name_H-M   'P 1'
#
loop_
_entity.id
_entity.type
_entity.pdbx_description
1 polymer ?
#
loop_
_entity_poly.entity_id
_entity_poly.type
_entity_poly.pdbx_seq_one_letter_code
_entity_poly.pdbx_strand_id
1 'polypeptide(L)'
;MPGIVLTLLISGKRRQLVYALSLVSFTYLGNFVFFLLLPTLGPQLIPEIAKLGGGSYSGYWIAAATRWIQSNGGAIGGAFPSSHVSGAVIWTLVALDLNRPLGVCLALLVPGIAVSTVYLGYHHALDPLAGILWGFLAYGLIKPSCYYLVGGKR
;
A
#
# COMPACT_ATOMS: atom_id res chain seq x y z
N MET A 1 5.52 5.89 -0.60
CA MET A 1 6.77 6.38 0.02
C MET A 1 7.78 6.80 -1.06
N PRO A 2 7.57 7.94 -1.73
CA PRO A 2 8.47 8.43 -2.79
C PRO A 2 9.88 8.79 -2.28
N GLY A 3 10.01 9.08 -0.98
CA GLY A 3 11.26 9.49 -0.36
C GLY A 3 12.41 8.52 -0.60
N ILE A 4 12.19 7.21 -0.43
CA ILE A 4 13.25 6.20 -0.65
C ILE A 4 13.71 6.22 -2.10
N VAL A 5 12.78 6.24 -3.06
CA VAL A 5 13.09 6.31 -4.50
C VAL A 5 13.89 7.57 -4.82
N LEU A 6 13.44 8.72 -4.33
CA LEU A 6 14.10 10.00 -4.57
C LEU A 6 15.50 10.02 -3.96
N THR A 7 15.67 9.51 -2.74
CA THR A 7 16.98 9.43 -2.08
C THR A 7 17.92 8.52 -2.87
N LEU A 8 17.44 7.39 -3.39
CA LEU A 8 18.23 6.45 -4.19
C LEU A 8 18.60 7.03 -5.57
N LEU A 9 17.69 7.77 -6.19
CA LEU A 9 17.93 8.49 -7.45
C LEU A 9 19.02 9.55 -7.27
N ILE A 10 18.89 10.42 -6.27
CA ILE A 10 19.86 11.47 -5.95
C ILE A 10 21.22 10.86 -5.58
N SER A 11 21.22 9.75 -4.83
CA SER A 11 22.46 9.07 -4.42
C SER A 11 23.10 8.22 -5.53
N GLY A 12 22.51 8.15 -6.73
CA GLY A 12 23.04 7.36 -7.85
C GLY A 12 23.02 5.83 -7.63
N LYS A 13 22.28 5.33 -6.63
CA LYS A 13 22.27 3.91 -6.23
C LYS A 13 21.33 3.08 -7.12
N ARG A 14 21.64 3.00 -8.42
CA ARG A 14 20.78 2.38 -9.45
C ARG A 14 20.36 0.95 -9.13
N ARG A 15 21.24 0.11 -8.57
CA ARG A 15 20.90 -1.29 -8.23
C ARG A 15 19.84 -1.38 -7.13
N GLN A 16 19.98 -0.57 -6.07
CA GLN A 16 19.01 -0.51 -4.97
C GLN A 16 17.67 0.06 -5.45
N LEU A 17 17.72 1.02 -6.38
CA LEU A 17 16.52 1.56 -7.03
C LEU A 17 15.77 0.49 -7.83
N VAL A 18 16.47 -0.27 -8.68
CA VAL A 18 15.87 -1.36 -9.46
C VAL A 18 15.28 -2.43 -8.54
N TYR A 19 15.97 -2.79 -7.46
CA TYR A 19 15.45 -3.69 -6.43
C TYR A 19 14.13 -3.20 -5.83
N ALA A 20 14.10 -1.95 -5.36
CA ALA A 20 12.90 -1.36 -4.76
C ALA A 20 11.74 -1.28 -5.76
N LEU A 21 12.00 -0.79 -6.98
CA LEU A 21 10.98 -0.65 -8.01
C LEU A 21 10.43 -2.01 -8.46
N SER A 22 11.26 -3.03 -8.60
CA SER A 22 10.80 -4.37 -9.01
C SER A 22 9.79 -4.95 -8.03
N LEU A 23 10.09 -4.88 -6.72
CA LEU A 23 9.21 -5.34 -5.65
C LEU A 23 7.90 -4.57 -5.60
N VAL A 24 7.99 -3.24 -5.67
CA VAL A 24 6.82 -2.36 -5.58
C VAL A 24 5.93 -2.50 -6.81
N SER A 25 6.51 -2.47 -8.02
CA SER A 25 5.78 -2.64 -9.27
C SER A 25 5.06 -3.98 -9.33
N PHE A 26 5.72 -5.08 -8.96
CA PHE A 26 5.06 -6.39 -8.92
C PHE A 26 3.88 -6.42 -7.94
N THR A 27 4.06 -5.86 -6.74
CA THR A 27 3.00 -5.81 -5.72
C THR A 27 1.78 -5.04 -6.22
N TYR A 28 1.96 -3.86 -6.83
CA TYR A 28 0.86 -3.07 -7.38
C TYR A 28 0.23 -3.70 -8.61
N LEU A 29 1.03 -4.28 -9.51
CA LEU A 29 0.49 -5.03 -10.66
C LEU A 29 -0.41 -6.17 -10.20
N GLY A 30 -0.02 -6.91 -9.17
CA GLY A 30 -0.85 -7.93 -8.56
C GLY A 30 -2.17 -7.40 -8.00
N ASN A 31 -2.14 -6.27 -7.28
CA ASN A 31 -3.37 -5.60 -6.84
C ASN A 31 -4.28 -5.27 -8.03
N PHE A 32 -3.75 -4.72 -9.12
CA PHE A 32 -4.54 -4.40 -10.30
C PHE A 32 -5.13 -5.66 -10.95
N VAL A 33 -4.40 -6.78 -10.99
CA VAL A 33 -4.94 -8.05 -11.47
C VAL A 33 -6.12 -8.50 -10.58
N PHE A 34 -5.97 -8.43 -9.26
CA PHE A 34 -7.08 -8.75 -8.34
C PHE A 34 -8.27 -7.81 -8.52
N PHE A 35 -8.07 -6.51 -8.74
CA PHE A 35 -9.16 -5.56 -8.99
C PHE A 35 -9.94 -5.88 -10.26
N LEU A 36 -9.26 -6.39 -11.29
CA LEU A 36 -9.91 -6.83 -12.54
C LEU A 36 -10.69 -8.13 -12.35
N LEU A 37 -10.19 -9.07 -11.55
CA LEU A 37 -10.81 -10.38 -11.33
C LEU A 37 -11.93 -10.35 -10.27
N LEU A 38 -11.77 -9.52 -9.25
CA LEU A 38 -12.63 -9.42 -8.07
C LEU A 38 -13.01 -7.94 -7.83
N PRO A 39 -13.81 -7.33 -8.72
CA PRO A 39 -14.21 -5.94 -8.56
C PRO A 39 -15.08 -5.82 -7.32
N THR A 40 -14.63 -5.02 -6.37
CA THR A 40 -15.23 -4.87 -5.05
C THR A 40 -15.39 -3.40 -4.71
N LEU A 41 -16.59 -3.05 -4.27
CA LEU A 41 -16.91 -1.68 -3.86
C LEU A 41 -16.44 -1.42 -2.44
N GLY A 42 -15.97 -0.22 -2.17
CA GLY A 42 -15.70 0.22 -0.80
C GLY A 42 -17.02 0.40 -0.01
N PRO A 43 -17.03 0.13 1.31
CA PRO A 43 -18.22 0.27 2.16
C PRO A 43 -18.99 1.59 2.01
N GLN A 44 -18.27 2.71 1.86
CA GLN A 44 -18.87 4.04 1.71
C GLN A 44 -19.71 4.22 0.43
N LEU A 45 -19.50 3.38 -0.58
CA LEU A 45 -20.24 3.42 -1.85
C LEU A 45 -21.49 2.54 -1.84
N ILE A 46 -21.68 1.73 -0.80
CA ILE A 46 -22.83 0.84 -0.65
C ILE A 46 -23.82 1.52 0.30
N PRO A 47 -24.97 2.05 -0.18
CA PRO A 47 -25.87 2.89 0.62
C PRO A 47 -26.32 2.24 1.93
N GLU A 48 -26.54 0.94 1.93
CA GLU A 48 -26.96 0.14 3.08
C GLU A 48 -25.90 0.11 4.17
N ILE A 49 -24.62 0.04 3.78
CA ILE A 49 -23.47 -0.02 4.69
C ILE A 49 -23.05 1.40 5.10
N ALA A 50 -23.09 2.35 4.18
CA ALA A 50 -22.76 3.74 4.44
C ALA A 50 -23.66 4.36 5.53
N LYS A 51 -24.94 3.97 5.59
CA LYS A 51 -25.87 4.37 6.67
C LYS A 51 -25.46 3.86 8.05
N LEU A 52 -24.72 2.76 8.12
CA LEU A 52 -24.17 2.21 9.36
C LEU A 52 -22.85 2.88 9.76
N GLY A 53 -22.21 3.62 8.84
CA GLY A 53 -20.98 4.36 9.08
C GLY A 53 -21.23 5.60 9.94
N GLY A 54 -20.34 5.83 10.92
CA GLY A 54 -20.45 6.93 11.88
C GLY A 54 -20.17 8.31 11.29
N GLY A 55 -21.11 8.87 10.54
CA GLY A 55 -21.18 10.30 10.17
C GLY A 55 -20.00 10.89 9.39
N SER A 56 -20.16 12.13 8.93
CA SER A 56 -19.07 12.87 8.26
C SER A 56 -17.99 13.27 9.27
N TYR A 57 -16.80 12.70 9.13
CA TYR A 57 -15.62 13.15 9.89
C TYR A 57 -15.24 14.58 9.47
N SER A 58 -15.12 15.50 10.44
CA SER A 58 -14.72 16.88 10.14
C SER A 58 -13.33 16.87 9.50
N GLY A 59 -12.35 16.23 10.17
CA GLY A 59 -10.94 16.09 9.78
C GLY A 59 -10.30 17.35 9.18
N TYR A 60 -10.93 18.50 9.44
CA TYR A 60 -10.67 19.80 8.87
C TYR A 60 -10.32 19.76 7.37
N TRP A 61 -9.32 20.54 6.98
CA TRP A 61 -8.87 20.63 5.59
C TRP A 61 -8.24 19.32 5.08
N ILE A 62 -7.70 18.48 5.96
CA ILE A 62 -7.09 17.19 5.59
C ILE A 62 -8.17 16.24 5.08
N ALA A 63 -9.30 16.12 5.78
CA ALA A 63 -10.40 15.29 5.30
C ALA A 63 -11.03 15.85 4.01
N ALA A 64 -11.08 17.18 3.85
CA ALA A 64 -11.51 17.78 2.59
C ALA A 64 -10.56 17.42 1.43
N ALA A 65 -9.25 17.53 1.64
CA ALA A 65 -8.24 17.15 0.64
C ALA A 65 -8.32 15.65 0.30
N THR A 66 -8.41 14.78 1.29
CA THR A 66 -8.53 13.33 1.06
C THR A 66 -9.80 13.00 0.29
N ARG A 67 -10.97 13.56 0.66
CA ARG A 67 -12.21 13.36 -0.11
C ARG A 67 -12.12 13.88 -1.53
N TRP A 68 -11.46 15.02 -1.73
CA TRP A 68 -11.23 15.57 -3.07
C TRP A 68 -10.36 14.64 -3.92
N ILE A 69 -9.24 14.13 -3.36
CA ILE A 69 -8.37 13.16 -4.05
C ILE A 69 -9.15 11.89 -4.38
N GLN A 70 -9.91 11.35 -3.43
CA GLN A 70 -10.64 10.10 -3.62
C GLN A 70 -11.81 10.22 -4.60
N SER A 71 -12.50 11.37 -4.64
CA SER A 71 -13.59 11.61 -5.60
C SER A 71 -13.10 11.86 -7.03
N ASN A 72 -11.87 12.34 -7.22
CA ASN A 72 -11.32 12.67 -8.55
C ASN A 72 -10.32 11.63 -9.07
N GLY A 73 -9.71 10.84 -8.19
CA GLY A 73 -8.69 9.84 -8.53
C GLY A 73 -9.02 8.41 -8.08
N GLY A 74 -10.16 8.21 -7.42
CA GLY A 74 -10.58 6.89 -6.95
C GLY A 74 -11.03 6.00 -8.09
N ALA A 75 -10.46 4.79 -8.17
CA ALA A 75 -10.96 3.73 -9.04
C ALA A 75 -12.10 2.99 -8.31
N ILE A 76 -13.31 3.09 -8.85
CA ILE A 76 -14.46 2.31 -8.37
C ILE A 76 -14.20 0.83 -8.68
N GLY A 77 -14.50 -0.06 -7.72
CA GLY A 77 -14.30 -1.51 -7.87
C GLY A 77 -12.93 -2.03 -7.42
N GLY A 78 -12.02 -1.16 -6.97
CA GLY A 78 -10.66 -1.54 -6.54
C GLY A 78 -10.46 -1.72 -5.03
N ALA A 79 -11.46 -2.19 -4.28
CA ALA A 79 -11.33 -2.31 -2.82
C ALA A 79 -10.47 -3.52 -2.40
N PHE A 80 -10.62 -4.68 -3.03
CA PHE A 80 -9.99 -5.93 -2.61
C PHE A 80 -8.88 -6.41 -3.56
N PRO A 81 -7.67 -6.73 -3.07
CA PRO A 81 -7.13 -6.49 -1.72
C PRO A 81 -6.66 -5.03 -1.55
N SER A 82 -6.45 -4.57 -0.31
CA SER A 82 -6.09 -3.16 -0.12
C SER A 82 -4.69 -2.84 -0.68
N SER A 83 -4.64 -2.02 -1.75
CA SER A 83 -3.40 -1.55 -2.37
C SER A 83 -2.63 -0.56 -1.48
N HIS A 84 -3.33 0.20 -0.63
CA HIS A 84 -2.74 1.07 0.38
C HIS A 84 -1.91 0.26 1.38
N VAL A 85 -2.49 -0.84 1.88
CA VAL A 85 -1.86 -1.69 2.88
C VAL A 85 -0.78 -2.58 2.26
N SER A 86 -1.04 -3.18 1.10
CA SER A 86 -0.02 -3.91 0.32
C SER A 86 1.19 -3.02 0.03
N GLY A 87 0.93 -1.79 -0.42
CA GLY A 87 1.95 -0.77 -0.68
C GLY A 87 2.73 -0.40 0.58
N ALA A 88 2.05 -0.17 1.70
CA ALA A 88 2.70 0.16 2.97
C ALA A 88 3.61 -0.99 3.46
N VAL A 89 3.16 -2.24 3.35
CA VAL A 89 3.94 -3.43 3.70
C VAL A 89 5.16 -3.57 2.81
N ILE A 90 5.01 -3.53 1.48
CA ILE A 90 6.16 -3.72 0.58
C ILE A 90 7.19 -2.60 0.72
N TRP A 91 6.75 -1.34 0.88
CA TRP A 91 7.67 -0.22 1.14
C TRP A 91 8.41 -0.37 2.46
N THR A 92 7.73 -0.87 3.49
CA THR A 92 8.33 -1.15 4.81
C THR A 92 9.40 -2.23 4.68
N LEU A 93 9.11 -3.32 3.97
CA LEU A 93 10.07 -4.43 3.78
C LEU A 93 11.30 -4.00 2.97
N VAL A 94 11.09 -3.25 1.88
CA VAL A 94 12.18 -2.65 1.11
C VAL A 94 13.01 -1.70 1.98
N ALA A 95 12.36 -0.89 2.81
CA ALA A 95 13.06 -0.01 3.75
C ALA A 95 13.85 -0.81 4.79
N LEU A 96 13.33 -1.92 5.31
CA LEU A 96 14.06 -2.78 6.24
C LEU A 96 15.33 -3.37 5.63
N ASP A 97 15.33 -3.69 4.34
CA ASP A 97 16.51 -4.18 3.62
C ASP A 97 17.55 -3.06 3.36
N LEU A 98 17.10 -1.82 3.09
CA LEU A 98 17.98 -0.72 2.65
C LEU A 98 18.39 0.25 3.77
N ASN A 99 17.50 0.49 4.73
CA ASN A 99 17.63 1.42 5.85
C ASN A 99 16.74 0.96 7.03
N ARG A 100 17.29 0.08 7.86
CA ARG A 100 16.56 -0.58 8.96
C ARG A 100 15.84 0.41 9.92
N PRO A 101 16.45 1.51 10.40
CA PRO A 101 15.74 2.50 11.21
C PRO A 101 14.47 3.05 10.54
N LEU A 102 14.55 3.41 9.26
CA LEU A 102 13.39 3.86 8.50
C LEU A 102 12.35 2.76 8.34
N GLY A 103 12.79 1.52 8.06
CA GLY A 103 11.91 0.38 7.97
C GLY A 103 11.13 0.09 9.26
N VAL A 104 11.76 0.21 10.42
CA VAL A 104 11.08 0.06 11.71
C VAL A 104 10.07 1.18 11.94
N CYS A 105 10.44 2.43 11.62
CA CYS A 105 9.52 3.56 11.69
C CYS A 105 8.27 3.34 10.83
N LEU A 106 8.45 2.89 9.58
CA LEU A 106 7.35 2.59 8.67
C LEU A 106 6.50 1.40 9.15
N ALA A 107 7.12 0.36 9.70
CA ALA A 107 6.41 -0.80 10.23
C ALA A 107 5.41 -0.43 11.32
N LEU A 108 5.76 0.55 12.18
CA LEU A 108 4.85 1.07 13.21
C LEU A 108 3.64 1.82 12.63
N LEU A 109 3.75 2.36 11.41
CA LEU A 109 2.66 3.10 10.75
C LEU A 109 1.69 2.18 9.99
N VAL A 110 2.12 0.98 9.58
CA VAL A 110 1.28 0.04 8.81
C VAL A 110 -0.04 -0.30 9.52
N PRO A 111 -0.08 -0.61 10.83
CA PRO A 111 -1.35 -0.86 11.53
C PRO A 111 -2.28 0.35 11.50
N GLY A 112 -1.73 1.55 11.64
CA GLY A 112 -2.50 2.80 11.56
C GLY A 112 -3.14 2.99 10.20
N ILE A 113 -2.43 2.66 9.11
CA ILE A 113 -2.97 2.70 7.75
C ILE A 113 -4.09 1.66 7.59
N ALA A 114 -3.86 0.42 8.02
CA ALA A 114 -4.85 -0.66 7.94
C ALA A 114 -6.15 -0.30 8.69
N VAL A 115 -6.04 0.17 9.93
CA VAL A 115 -7.20 0.62 10.72
C VAL A 115 -7.90 1.80 10.04
N SER A 116 -7.14 2.79 9.56
CA SER A 116 -7.71 3.97 8.90
C SER A 116 -8.51 3.62 7.65
N THR A 117 -8.05 2.65 6.86
CA THR A 117 -8.76 2.22 5.64
C THR A 117 -10.14 1.64 5.92
N VAL A 118 -10.31 0.94 7.05
CA VAL A 118 -11.61 0.39 7.47
C VAL A 118 -12.44 1.45 8.17
N TYR A 119 -11.83 2.20 9.08
CA TYR A 119 -12.50 3.23 9.87
C TYR A 119 -13.13 4.31 9.00
N LEU A 120 -12.45 4.73 7.93
CA LEU A 120 -12.97 5.72 7.00
C LEU A 120 -13.92 5.13 5.95
N GLY A 121 -14.21 3.83 5.98
CA GLY A 121 -15.15 3.18 5.08
C GLY A 121 -14.65 2.97 3.65
N TYR A 122 -13.34 3.08 3.41
CA TYR A 122 -12.75 2.83 2.09
C TYR A 122 -12.63 1.33 1.78
N HIS A 123 -12.41 0.52 2.80
CA HIS A 123 -12.17 -0.91 2.68
C HIS A 123 -13.01 -1.70 3.70
N HIS A 124 -13.42 -2.90 3.32
CA HIS A 124 -13.93 -3.88 4.27
C HIS A 124 -12.79 -4.39 5.17
N ALA A 125 -13.12 -4.93 6.34
CA ALA A 125 -12.11 -5.43 7.28
C ALA A 125 -11.19 -6.52 6.70
N LEU A 126 -11.67 -7.27 5.70
CA LEU A 126 -10.89 -8.31 5.03
C LEU A 126 -9.83 -7.74 4.09
N ASP A 127 -10.06 -6.59 3.47
CA ASP A 127 -9.18 -6.06 2.41
C ASP A 127 -7.78 -5.69 2.93
N PRO A 128 -7.61 -5.06 4.12
CA PRO A 128 -6.31 -4.84 4.73
C PRO A 128 -5.58 -6.13 5.07
N LEU A 129 -6.29 -7.16 5.56
CA LEU A 129 -5.68 -8.45 5.89
C LEU A 129 -5.14 -9.14 4.63
N ALA A 130 -5.94 -9.14 3.57
CA ALA A 130 -5.51 -9.63 2.26
C ALA A 130 -4.36 -8.80 1.68
N GLY A 131 -4.37 -7.48 1.89
CA GLY A 131 -3.27 -6.61 1.48
C GLY A 131 -1.96 -6.87 2.24
N ILE A 132 -2.03 -7.13 3.55
CA ILE A 132 -0.85 -7.54 4.34
C ILE A 132 -0.29 -8.85 3.78
N LEU A 133 -1.16 -9.85 3.61
CA LEU A 133 -0.78 -11.15 3.08
C LEU A 133 -0.14 -11.00 1.69
N TRP A 134 -0.77 -10.24 0.79
CA TRP A 134 -0.26 -10.01 -0.55
C TRP A 134 1.11 -9.31 -0.54
N GLY A 135 1.30 -8.29 0.31
CA GLY A 135 2.58 -7.60 0.45
C GLY A 135 3.72 -8.54 0.87
N PHE A 136 3.48 -9.45 1.83
CA PHE A 136 4.47 -10.45 2.23
C PHE A 136 4.72 -11.52 1.16
N LEU A 137 3.68 -11.99 0.48
CA LEU A 137 3.80 -12.97 -0.60
C LEU A 137 4.60 -12.40 -1.77
N ALA A 138 4.25 -11.20 -2.24
CA ALA A 138 4.97 -10.50 -3.31
C ALA A 138 6.44 -10.31 -2.96
N TYR A 139 6.74 -9.94 -1.71
CA TYR A 139 8.10 -9.83 -1.22
C TYR A 139 8.86 -11.16 -1.27
N GLY A 140 8.27 -12.24 -0.76
CA GLY A 140 8.88 -13.57 -0.77
C GLY A 140 9.13 -14.14 -2.17
N LEU A 141 8.22 -13.86 -3.11
CA LEU A 141 8.34 -14.32 -4.50
C LEU A 141 9.43 -13.57 -5.28
N ILE A 142 9.51 -12.25 -5.13
CA ILE A 142 10.37 -11.41 -5.97
C ILE A 142 11.74 -11.16 -5.35
N LYS A 143 11.85 -11.10 -4.01
CA LYS A 143 13.12 -10.85 -3.34
C LYS A 143 14.23 -11.77 -3.84
N PRO A 144 14.09 -13.11 -3.88
CA PRO A 144 15.17 -14.01 -4.30
C PRO A 144 15.72 -13.67 -5.70
N SER A 145 14.84 -13.28 -6.62
CA SER A 145 15.18 -12.93 -8.01
C SER A 145 15.94 -11.61 -8.14
N CYS A 146 15.90 -10.73 -7.14
CA CYS A 146 16.50 -9.39 -7.22
C CYS A 146 17.45 -9.05 -6.06
N TYR A 147 17.55 -9.89 -5.02
CA TYR A 147 18.29 -9.59 -3.79
C TYR A 147 19.81 -9.42 -4.00
N TYR A 148 20.37 -10.02 -5.06
CA TYR A 148 21.77 -9.82 -5.44
C TYR A 148 22.10 -8.37 -5.81
N LEU A 149 21.10 -7.56 -6.19
CA LEU A 149 21.28 -6.14 -6.50
C LEU A 149 21.65 -5.31 -5.28
N VAL A 150 21.32 -5.79 -4.08
CA VAL A 150 21.58 -5.10 -2.82
C VAL A 150 22.71 -5.76 -2.00
N GLY A 151 23.45 -6.69 -2.59
CA GLY A 151 24.62 -7.33 -1.97
C GLY A 151 24.34 -8.66 -1.27
N GLY A 152 23.14 -9.23 -1.43
CA GLY A 152 22.84 -10.59 -0.98
C GLY A 152 23.52 -11.65 -1.85
N LYS A 153 24.09 -12.70 -1.23
CA LYS A 153 24.50 -13.91 -1.96
C LYS A 153 23.24 -14.66 -2.42
N ARG A 154 23.26 -15.20 -3.64
CA ARG A 154 22.18 -16.06 -4.17
C ARG A 154 22.04 -17.33 -3.34
#